data_AF-A0A7X6QDT2-F1
#
_entry.id   AF-A0A7X6QDT2-F1
#
_cell.length_a   1.000
_cell.length_b   1.000
_cell.length_c   1.000
_cell.angle_alpha   90.00
_cell.angle_beta   90.00
_cell.angle_gamma   90.00
#
_symmetry.space_group_name_H-M   'P 1'
#
loop_
_entity.id
_entity.type
_entity.pdbx_description
1 polymer ?
#
loop_
_entity_poly.entity_id
_entity_poly.type
_entity_poly.pdbx_seq_one_letter_code
_entity_poly.pdbx_strand_id
1 'polypeptide(L)'
;GLQRFFREGIERAKDTEDLITIGMRGDGDAGLAGSDEDNMKMLEGLFADQRQIIKEVTGKSADKRPQVWALYKEVQAYYDKGLRVPDDVIILLSDDNWGNVRRLPNDAERNRKGGWGMYYHVDYVGAPRNSKWLNITPIQNLWEQMQLTYDYGVDKIWVLNVGDLKPMEYPITLFLDMAWDPTSFTVDNLLDHTYEFCLEFFGEEQAREAARLLNLCCKYNGRISAEMLDARTYSLETGEFEQVCDDYARLEAEALRQYLTLEPEYRDAYQQVILFPIQAMGNIYDMYYSQAMNHKLVANNDPAANYWAERCEFAFKRDAELCEYYNKEMSGGKWDGMMIQKHISYTSWNDNFRADVQPPVSRVEVGDKPGGYLFNEKNGVVAMEAEHFYSQTNPTAGSAEWTTIPYMGRTLSGVALMPYSQPTDGASLTYKFTVDSDVDNLTAIIVVKSTLAFKRLEGHRYMVSLDGSDEVEVVFNERLNEDERNIYSVFYPTVASRIKEDRVSFGRISKGEHTLTLRPIEPGTVFEKVVIDCGGFIRSFLYMPESPYVRE
;
A
#
# COMPACT_ATOMS: atom_id res chain seq x y z
N GLY A 1 -29.30 5.65 43.27
CA GLY A 1 -29.30 5.15 41.89
C GLY A 1 -28.18 4.15 41.69
N LEU A 2 -26.95 4.64 41.51
CA LEU A 2 -25.76 3.82 41.19
C LEU A 2 -25.45 2.68 42.18
N GLN A 3 -25.50 2.93 43.50
CA GLN A 3 -25.24 1.85 44.48
C GLN A 3 -26.22 0.67 44.35
N ARG A 4 -27.49 0.94 44.04
CA ARG A 4 -28.48 -0.11 43.77
C ARG A 4 -28.13 -0.87 42.49
N PHE A 5 -27.77 -0.15 41.42
CA PHE A 5 -27.33 -0.74 40.16
C PHE A 5 -26.13 -1.67 40.34
N PHE A 6 -25.10 -1.24 41.10
CA PHE A 6 -23.94 -2.08 41.42
C PHE A 6 -24.34 -3.31 42.25
N ARG A 7 -25.20 -3.14 43.27
CA ARG A 7 -25.67 -4.26 44.11
C ARG A 7 -26.37 -5.33 43.29
N GLU A 8 -27.32 -4.95 42.44
CA GLU A 8 -28.07 -5.90 41.59
C GLU A 8 -27.13 -6.66 40.63
N GLY A 9 -26.04 -6.02 40.16
CA GLY A 9 -24.99 -6.67 39.39
C GLY A 9 -24.23 -7.74 40.17
N ILE A 10 -23.80 -7.44 41.40
CA ILE A 10 -23.12 -8.41 42.27
C ILE A 10 -24.05 -9.54 42.68
N GLU A 11 -25.33 -9.25 42.97
CA GLU A 11 -26.33 -10.27 43.30
C GLU A 11 -26.48 -11.29 42.16
N ARG A 12 -26.47 -10.82 40.91
CA ARG A 12 -26.53 -11.68 39.73
C ARG A 12 -25.28 -12.54 39.51
N ALA A 13 -24.10 -12.00 39.80
CA ALA A 13 -22.81 -12.69 39.62
C ALA A 13 -22.35 -13.48 40.86
N LYS A 14 -23.14 -13.50 41.95
CA LYS A 14 -22.71 -14.00 43.26
C LYS A 14 -22.20 -15.45 43.23
N ASP A 15 -22.85 -16.29 42.43
CA ASP A 15 -22.62 -17.73 42.38
C ASP A 15 -21.83 -18.17 41.12
N THR A 16 -21.24 -17.22 40.39
CA THR A 16 -20.39 -17.49 39.20
C THR A 16 -18.91 -17.33 39.54
N GLU A 17 -18.03 -17.62 38.59
CA GLU A 17 -16.57 -17.38 38.71
C GLU A 17 -16.15 -16.00 38.18
N ASP A 18 -17.12 -15.14 37.80
CA ASP A 18 -16.85 -13.88 37.11
C ASP A 18 -15.89 -12.96 37.88
N LEU A 19 -14.97 -12.35 37.14
CA LEU A 19 -14.12 -11.27 37.62
C LEU A 19 -14.94 -9.98 37.74
N ILE A 20 -14.89 -9.32 38.90
CA ILE A 20 -15.68 -8.10 39.13
C ILE A 20 -14.88 -6.85 38.77
N THR A 21 -15.31 -6.12 37.76
CA THR A 21 -14.73 -4.80 37.43
C THR A 21 -15.14 -3.76 38.48
N ILE A 22 -14.16 -3.06 39.03
CA ILE A 22 -14.34 -1.96 40.00
C ILE A 22 -13.80 -0.64 39.44
N GLY A 23 -14.15 0.46 40.09
CA GLY A 23 -13.97 1.81 39.57
C GLY A 23 -15.13 2.24 38.67
N MET A 24 -14.98 3.37 38.01
CA MET A 24 -15.97 3.93 37.11
C MET A 24 -15.33 4.92 36.15
N ARG A 25 -15.83 4.94 34.91
CA ARG A 25 -15.57 5.98 33.91
C ARG A 25 -16.89 6.67 33.55
N GLY A 26 -16.86 7.62 32.61
CA GLY A 26 -18.07 8.21 32.05
C GLY A 26 -18.96 7.14 31.39
N ASP A 27 -20.21 7.51 31.08
CA ASP A 27 -21.11 6.61 30.36
C ASP A 27 -20.59 6.39 28.92
N GLY A 28 -20.47 5.13 28.50
CA GLY A 28 -19.75 4.73 27.28
C GLY A 28 -18.21 4.77 27.43
N ASP A 29 -17.48 4.79 26.31
CA ASP A 29 -16.02 4.95 26.32
C ASP A 29 -15.61 6.42 26.50
N ALA A 30 -15.98 7.00 27.65
CA ALA A 30 -15.78 8.41 27.96
C ALA A 30 -15.10 8.61 29.32
N GLY A 31 -14.32 9.68 29.45
CA GLY A 31 -13.78 10.09 30.75
C GLY A 31 -14.85 10.66 31.68
N LEU A 32 -14.56 10.66 32.98
CA LEU A 32 -15.37 11.36 33.97
C LEU A 32 -15.26 12.88 33.77
N ALA A 33 -16.39 13.58 33.82
CA ALA A 33 -16.41 15.04 33.76
C ALA A 33 -15.88 15.64 35.08
N GLY A 34 -14.94 16.58 35.00
CA GLY A 34 -14.40 17.26 36.17
C GLY A 34 -12.87 17.36 36.14
N SER A 35 -12.30 17.82 37.25
CA SER A 35 -10.84 17.82 37.45
C SER A 35 -10.34 16.44 37.86
N ASP A 36 -9.09 16.13 37.56
CA ASP A 36 -8.46 14.88 37.99
C ASP A 36 -8.49 14.71 39.52
N GLU A 37 -8.33 15.80 40.28
CA GLU A 37 -8.36 15.75 41.73
C GLU A 37 -9.75 15.38 42.29
N ASP A 38 -10.82 15.92 41.69
CA ASP A 38 -12.19 15.60 42.09
C ASP A 38 -12.55 14.16 41.69
N ASN A 39 -12.13 13.75 40.48
CA ASN A 39 -12.32 12.39 39.98
C ASN A 39 -11.60 11.36 40.85
N MET A 40 -10.35 11.64 41.26
CA MET A 40 -9.59 10.77 42.16
C MET A 40 -10.27 10.61 43.53
N LYS A 41 -10.69 11.71 44.17
CA LYS A 41 -11.40 11.65 45.47
C LYS A 41 -12.72 10.87 45.36
N MET A 42 -13.44 11.05 44.27
CA MET A 42 -14.68 10.31 44.01
C MET A 42 -14.39 8.81 43.83
N LEU A 43 -13.37 8.45 43.06
CA LEU A 43 -12.96 7.06 42.85
C LEU A 43 -12.52 6.38 44.15
N GLU A 44 -11.79 7.07 45.03
CA GLU A 44 -11.41 6.53 46.35
C GLU A 44 -12.64 6.11 47.18
N GLY A 45 -13.65 6.99 47.27
CA GLY A 45 -14.90 6.68 47.94
C GLY A 45 -15.67 5.56 47.24
N LEU A 46 -15.68 5.56 45.90
CA LEU A 46 -16.35 4.56 45.09
C LEU A 46 -15.78 3.14 45.30
N PHE A 47 -14.46 3.00 45.39
CA PHE A 47 -13.84 1.69 45.65
C PHE A 47 -14.29 1.12 47.00
N ALA A 48 -14.40 1.96 48.03
CA ALA A 48 -14.89 1.54 49.34
C ALA A 48 -16.37 1.08 49.28
N ASP A 49 -17.22 1.87 48.60
CA ASP A 49 -18.64 1.55 48.42
C ASP A 49 -18.86 0.25 47.65
N GLN A 50 -18.17 0.06 46.52
CA GLN A 50 -18.26 -1.15 45.70
C GLN A 50 -17.83 -2.39 46.49
N ARG A 51 -16.74 -2.30 47.27
CA ARG A 51 -16.27 -3.40 48.10
C ARG A 51 -17.19 -3.72 49.26
N GLN A 52 -17.84 -2.72 49.85
CA GLN A 52 -18.85 -2.93 50.88
C GLN A 52 -20.07 -3.67 50.31
N ILE A 53 -20.52 -3.29 49.10
CA ILE A 53 -21.59 -4.00 48.39
C ILE A 53 -21.18 -5.47 48.14
N ILE A 54 -19.97 -5.73 47.64
CA ILE A 54 -19.45 -7.09 47.43
C ILE A 54 -19.53 -7.90 48.73
N LYS A 55 -19.07 -7.32 49.84
CA LYS A 55 -19.07 -7.98 51.14
C LYS A 55 -20.49 -8.32 51.62
N GLU A 56 -21.41 -7.38 51.52
CA GLU A 56 -22.80 -7.57 51.97
C GLU A 56 -23.55 -8.63 51.15
N VAL A 57 -23.38 -8.62 49.82
CA VAL A 57 -24.08 -9.54 48.93
C VAL A 57 -23.51 -10.96 49.02
N THR A 58 -22.18 -11.08 49.02
CA THR A 58 -21.51 -12.39 49.05
C THR A 58 -21.45 -13.00 50.45
N GLY A 59 -21.57 -12.19 51.50
CA GLY A 59 -21.38 -12.60 52.89
C GLY A 59 -19.92 -12.93 53.24
N LYS A 60 -18.96 -12.65 52.34
CA LYS A 60 -17.53 -12.90 52.51
C LYS A 60 -16.76 -11.57 52.46
N SER A 61 -15.51 -11.55 52.91
CA SER A 61 -14.67 -10.37 52.71
C SER A 61 -14.44 -10.11 51.22
N ALA A 62 -14.36 -8.84 50.82
CA ALA A 62 -14.28 -8.46 49.40
C ALA A 62 -13.05 -9.07 48.70
N ASP A 63 -11.94 -9.28 49.42
CA ASP A 63 -10.72 -9.94 48.91
C ASP A 63 -10.90 -11.41 48.52
N LYS A 64 -12.06 -12.01 48.82
CA LYS A 64 -12.42 -13.38 48.37
C LYS A 64 -13.14 -13.39 47.03
N ARG A 65 -13.52 -12.23 46.50
CA ARG A 65 -14.09 -12.09 45.16
C ARG A 65 -13.05 -11.44 44.26
N PRO A 66 -12.55 -12.12 43.20
CA PRO A 66 -11.63 -11.53 42.25
C PRO A 66 -12.18 -10.20 41.72
N GLN A 67 -11.32 -9.18 41.74
CA GLN A 67 -11.65 -7.84 41.28
C GLN A 67 -10.57 -7.32 40.34
N VAL A 68 -10.98 -6.53 39.37
CA VAL A 68 -10.08 -5.87 38.43
C VAL A 68 -10.38 -4.39 38.34
N TRP A 69 -9.32 -3.58 38.31
CA TRP A 69 -9.41 -2.15 38.01
C TRP A 69 -8.59 -1.84 36.77
N ALA A 70 -9.25 -1.35 35.72
CA ALA A 70 -8.63 -1.02 34.45
C ALA A 70 -8.04 0.39 34.47
N LEU A 71 -6.73 0.49 34.21
CA LEU A 71 -6.02 1.76 34.00
C LEU A 71 -6.09 2.19 32.53
N TYR A 72 -7.31 2.30 32.02
CA TYR A 72 -7.55 2.59 30.60
C TYR A 72 -7.60 4.10 30.35
N LYS A 73 -6.94 4.54 29.26
CA LYS A 73 -6.87 5.96 28.84
C LYS A 73 -6.47 6.91 29.98
N GLU A 74 -7.37 7.79 30.41
CA GLU A 74 -7.15 8.81 31.44
C GLU A 74 -6.95 8.24 32.84
N VAL A 75 -7.50 7.05 33.12
CA VAL A 75 -7.44 6.43 34.45
C VAL A 75 -6.00 6.10 34.87
N GLN A 76 -5.12 5.83 33.90
CA GLN A 76 -3.69 5.67 34.17
C GLN A 76 -3.09 6.91 34.82
N ALA A 77 -3.47 8.11 34.39
CA ALA A 77 -2.96 9.36 34.97
C ALA A 77 -3.37 9.51 36.44
N TYR A 78 -4.56 9.03 36.83
CA TYR A 78 -4.98 9.01 38.23
C TYR A 78 -4.08 8.10 39.08
N TYR A 79 -3.73 6.93 38.55
CA TYR A 79 -2.77 6.04 39.20
C TYR A 79 -1.40 6.71 39.35
N ASP A 80 -0.89 7.32 38.29
CA ASP A 80 0.42 7.99 38.31
C ASP A 80 0.45 9.17 39.30
N LYS A 81 -0.69 9.86 39.51
CA LYS A 81 -0.88 10.92 40.50
C LYS A 81 -1.05 10.43 41.95
N GLY A 82 -1.09 9.12 42.18
CA GLY A 82 -1.11 8.53 43.51
C GLY A 82 -2.40 7.82 43.90
N LEU A 83 -3.42 7.74 43.04
CA LEU A 83 -4.61 6.93 43.31
C LEU A 83 -4.23 5.45 43.43
N ARG A 84 -4.70 4.77 44.48
CA ARG A 84 -4.42 3.35 44.71
C ARG A 84 -5.70 2.59 45.02
N VAL A 85 -5.67 1.29 44.76
CA VAL A 85 -6.74 0.32 45.11
C VAL A 85 -6.23 -0.72 46.10
N PRO A 86 -7.11 -1.39 46.87
CA PRO A 86 -6.71 -2.41 47.84
C PRO A 86 -5.88 -3.55 47.24
N ASP A 87 -4.85 -4.01 47.96
CA ASP A 87 -3.76 -4.87 47.43
C ASP A 87 -4.17 -6.16 46.73
N ASP A 88 -5.35 -6.69 47.01
CA ASP A 88 -5.92 -7.89 46.37
C ASP A 88 -6.47 -7.65 44.96
N VAL A 89 -6.71 -6.39 44.56
CA VAL A 89 -7.28 -6.04 43.25
C VAL A 89 -6.23 -6.18 42.15
N ILE A 90 -6.58 -6.88 41.07
CA ILE A 90 -5.80 -6.97 39.84
C ILE A 90 -5.80 -5.60 39.17
N ILE A 91 -4.64 -5.08 38.81
CA ILE A 91 -4.55 -3.87 38.01
C ILE A 91 -4.40 -4.26 36.54
N LEU A 92 -5.41 -3.95 35.73
CA LEU A 92 -5.42 -4.21 34.30
C LEU A 92 -4.84 -3.00 33.58
N LEU A 93 -3.60 -3.15 33.09
CA LEU A 93 -2.94 -2.20 32.21
C LEU A 93 -3.56 -2.27 30.82
N SER A 94 -3.30 -1.27 29.99
CA SER A 94 -3.69 -1.29 28.59
C SER A 94 -2.53 -0.91 27.68
N ASP A 95 -2.61 -1.37 26.45
CA ASP A 95 -1.89 -0.76 25.34
C ASP A 95 -2.47 0.63 25.00
N ASP A 96 -1.93 1.23 23.95
CA ASP A 96 -2.35 2.50 23.35
C ASP A 96 -3.50 2.36 22.35
N ASN A 97 -4.16 1.20 22.35
CA ASN A 97 -5.15 0.75 21.37
C ASN A 97 -4.61 0.40 19.97
N TRP A 98 -3.30 0.47 19.78
CA TRP A 98 -2.59 0.13 18.54
C TRP A 98 -1.49 -0.92 18.78
N GLY A 99 -1.60 -1.66 19.89
CA GLY A 99 -0.68 -2.72 20.25
C GLY A 99 0.56 -2.28 21.02
N ASN A 100 0.75 -1.00 21.36
CA ASN A 100 1.93 -0.57 22.13
C ASN A 100 1.58 -0.45 23.61
N VAL A 101 2.23 -1.26 24.45
CA VAL A 101 2.03 -1.26 25.89
C VAL A 101 2.45 0.07 26.50
N ARG A 102 1.52 0.76 27.18
CA ARG A 102 1.74 2.12 27.68
C ARG A 102 2.56 2.19 28.97
N ARG A 103 2.42 1.18 29.83
CA ARG A 103 2.97 1.13 31.18
C ARG A 103 3.15 -0.32 31.57
N LEU A 104 4.21 -0.57 32.34
CA LEU A 104 4.48 -1.85 32.99
C LEU A 104 4.88 -1.59 34.44
N PRO A 105 4.64 -2.55 35.36
CA PRO A 105 4.96 -2.36 36.76
C PRO A 105 6.48 -2.28 36.97
N ASN A 106 6.91 -1.36 37.83
CA ASN A 106 8.30 -1.33 38.30
C ASN A 106 8.58 -2.45 39.33
N ASP A 107 9.84 -2.58 39.76
CA ASP A 107 10.29 -3.62 40.72
C ASP A 107 9.46 -3.68 42.01
N ALA A 108 9.06 -2.53 42.55
CA ALA A 108 8.26 -2.48 43.77
C ALA A 108 6.80 -2.89 43.47
N GLU A 109 6.24 -2.40 42.36
CA GLU A 109 4.87 -2.67 41.90
C GLU A 109 4.64 -4.13 41.53
N ARG A 110 5.66 -4.82 40.98
CA ARG A 110 5.61 -6.25 40.61
C ARG A 110 5.22 -7.17 41.76
N ASN A 111 5.55 -6.78 43.00
CA ASN A 111 5.28 -7.59 44.20
C ASN A 111 3.86 -7.43 44.75
N ARG A 112 2.99 -6.67 44.09
CA ARG A 112 1.60 -6.46 44.51
C ARG A 112 0.82 -7.78 44.52
N LYS A 113 0.09 -8.05 45.61
CA LYS A 113 -0.64 -9.31 45.83
C LYS A 113 -1.67 -9.64 44.75
N GLY A 114 -2.43 -8.65 44.30
CA GLY A 114 -3.43 -8.81 43.23
C GLY A 114 -2.81 -9.01 41.86
N GLY A 115 -1.53 -8.69 41.68
CA GLY A 115 -0.82 -8.77 40.40
C GLY A 115 -1.39 -7.83 39.32
N TRP A 116 -0.96 -8.07 38.09
CA TRP A 116 -1.17 -7.19 36.95
C TRP A 116 -1.73 -7.96 35.76
N GLY A 117 -2.58 -7.31 34.97
CA GLY A 117 -3.08 -7.81 33.70
C GLY A 117 -2.80 -6.86 32.54
N MET A 118 -3.03 -7.34 31.32
CA MET A 118 -2.91 -6.56 30.09
C MET A 118 -4.20 -6.61 29.27
N TYR A 119 -4.66 -5.46 28.82
CA TYR A 119 -5.70 -5.30 27.81
C TYR A 119 -5.07 -4.79 26.51
N TYR A 120 -5.07 -5.63 25.47
CA TYR A 120 -4.37 -5.43 24.21
C TYR A 120 -5.36 -5.36 23.04
N HIS A 121 -5.02 -4.64 21.96
CA HIS A 121 -5.92 -4.45 20.82
C HIS A 121 -5.34 -5.01 19.52
N VAL A 122 -6.20 -5.70 18.76
CA VAL A 122 -6.01 -5.99 17.32
C VAL A 122 -7.15 -5.41 16.46
N ASP A 123 -8.10 -4.75 17.12
CA ASP A 123 -9.22 -4.00 16.55
C ASP A 123 -9.44 -2.74 17.40
N TYR A 124 -9.80 -1.61 16.78
CA TYR A 124 -10.04 -0.40 17.53
C TYR A 124 -11.09 0.55 16.93
N VAL A 125 -11.95 1.07 17.81
CA VAL A 125 -12.86 2.20 17.54
C VAL A 125 -12.32 3.43 18.26
N GLY A 126 -11.75 4.39 17.53
CA GLY A 126 -11.21 5.60 18.16
C GLY A 126 -10.19 6.36 17.30
N ALA A 127 -9.33 7.11 17.98
CA ALA A 127 -8.35 7.99 17.36
C ALA A 127 -7.03 7.25 17.00
N PRO A 128 -6.29 7.71 15.98
CA PRO A 128 -6.62 8.81 15.07
C PRO A 128 -7.71 8.46 14.05
N ARG A 129 -7.94 7.15 13.83
CA ARG A 129 -9.02 6.60 13.02
C ARG A 129 -9.32 5.18 13.46
N ASN A 130 -10.56 4.73 13.24
CA ASN A 130 -10.94 3.34 13.42
C ASN A 130 -10.01 2.39 12.62
N SER A 131 -9.80 1.20 13.16
CA SER A 131 -9.24 0.05 12.47
C SER A 131 -10.12 -1.15 12.81
N LYS A 132 -11.07 -1.45 11.91
CA LYS A 132 -12.17 -2.40 12.17
C LYS A 132 -12.33 -3.49 11.11
N TRP A 133 -11.72 -3.34 9.94
CA TRP A 133 -12.06 -4.18 8.80
C TRP A 133 -11.26 -5.47 8.70
N LEU A 134 -9.93 -5.38 8.72
CA LEU A 134 -9.02 -6.51 8.52
C LEU A 134 -7.98 -6.55 9.63
N ASN A 135 -7.34 -7.71 9.79
CA ASN A 135 -6.16 -7.82 10.66
C ASN A 135 -5.04 -6.91 10.13
N ILE A 136 -4.64 -5.94 10.95
CA ILE A 136 -3.52 -5.03 10.68
C ILE A 136 -2.33 -5.25 11.62
N THR A 137 -2.34 -6.32 12.42
CA THR A 137 -1.31 -6.55 13.44
C THR A 137 -0.20 -7.44 12.88
N PRO A 138 1.03 -6.93 12.68
CA PRO A 138 2.16 -7.79 12.35
C PRO A 138 2.41 -8.80 13.47
N ILE A 139 2.74 -10.02 13.07
CA ILE A 139 3.06 -11.14 13.97
C ILE A 139 4.12 -10.73 15.00
N GLN A 140 5.15 -10.02 14.52
CA GLN A 140 6.30 -9.58 15.31
C GLN A 140 5.93 -8.55 16.36
N ASN A 141 4.99 -7.64 16.06
CA ASN A 141 4.60 -6.57 16.97
C ASN A 141 3.86 -7.14 18.19
N LEU A 142 2.93 -8.07 17.95
CA LEU A 142 2.21 -8.76 19.03
C LEU A 142 3.20 -9.53 19.92
N TRP A 143 4.06 -10.34 19.32
CA TRP A 143 5.04 -11.12 20.08
C TRP A 143 5.97 -10.22 20.92
N GLU A 144 6.55 -9.18 20.34
CA GLU A 144 7.51 -8.32 21.03
C GLU A 144 6.88 -7.63 22.24
N GLN A 145 5.65 -7.11 22.09
CA GLN A 145 4.93 -6.41 23.15
C GLN A 145 4.42 -7.36 24.24
N MET A 146 3.97 -8.56 23.88
CA MET A 146 3.48 -9.53 24.86
C MET A 146 4.61 -10.24 25.60
N GLN A 147 5.75 -10.49 24.95
CA GLN A 147 6.98 -10.94 25.61
C GLN A 147 7.45 -9.89 26.63
N LEU A 148 7.53 -8.61 26.22
CA LEU A 148 7.85 -7.49 27.10
C LEU A 148 6.88 -7.41 28.30
N THR A 149 5.59 -7.59 28.05
CA THR A 149 4.54 -7.61 29.09
C THR A 149 4.80 -8.71 30.12
N TYR A 150 5.10 -9.92 29.66
CA TYR A 150 5.39 -11.05 30.54
C TYR A 150 6.68 -10.87 31.35
N ASP A 151 7.75 -10.37 30.73
CA ASP A 151 9.05 -10.14 31.40
C ASP A 151 8.95 -9.12 32.56
N TYR A 152 7.97 -8.23 32.49
CA TYR A 152 7.65 -7.29 33.56
C TYR A 152 6.62 -7.83 34.57
N GLY A 153 6.33 -9.13 34.56
CA GLY A 153 5.49 -9.78 35.58
C GLY A 153 4.00 -9.44 35.48
N VAL A 154 3.53 -9.11 34.28
CA VAL A 154 2.09 -8.92 34.01
C VAL A 154 1.51 -10.25 33.54
N ASP A 155 1.09 -11.08 34.49
CA ASP A 155 0.78 -12.50 34.26
C ASP A 155 -0.57 -12.98 34.83
N LYS A 156 -1.41 -12.08 35.34
CA LYS A 156 -2.68 -12.48 35.99
C LYS A 156 -3.85 -12.64 35.04
N ILE A 157 -3.95 -11.76 34.05
CA ILE A 157 -5.01 -11.79 33.05
C ILE A 157 -4.58 -11.03 31.81
N TRP A 158 -4.68 -11.68 30.66
CA TRP A 158 -4.50 -11.06 29.35
C TRP A 158 -5.84 -11.08 28.63
N VAL A 159 -6.27 -9.92 28.11
CA VAL A 159 -7.52 -9.75 27.37
C VAL A 159 -7.20 -9.10 26.04
N LEU A 160 -7.69 -9.68 24.95
CA LEU A 160 -7.52 -9.15 23.60
C LEU A 160 -8.85 -8.57 23.10
N ASN A 161 -8.83 -7.33 22.62
CA ASN A 161 -9.92 -6.81 21.82
C ASN A 161 -9.80 -7.34 20.39
N VAL A 162 -10.77 -8.16 19.99
CA VAL A 162 -10.78 -8.90 18.72
C VAL A 162 -11.80 -8.37 17.71
N GLY A 163 -12.45 -7.24 18.01
CA GLY A 163 -13.55 -6.73 17.18
C GLY A 163 -14.64 -7.78 17.03
N ASP A 164 -14.94 -8.12 15.77
CA ASP A 164 -15.95 -9.12 15.37
C ASP A 164 -15.44 -10.58 15.42
N LEU A 165 -14.30 -10.84 16.06
CA LEU A 165 -13.56 -12.11 16.10
C LEU A 165 -12.91 -12.47 14.75
N LYS A 166 -13.67 -12.48 13.66
CA LYS A 166 -13.11 -12.57 12.30
C LYS A 166 -12.82 -11.16 11.79
N PRO A 167 -11.74 -10.94 11.03
CA PRO A 167 -10.75 -11.90 10.54
C PRO A 167 -9.46 -11.91 11.40
N MET A 168 -9.61 -12.02 12.73
CA MET A 168 -8.51 -11.98 13.70
C MET A 168 -8.06 -13.38 14.15
N GLU A 169 -8.37 -14.44 13.40
CA GLU A 169 -8.14 -15.83 13.82
C GLU A 169 -6.68 -16.09 14.17
N TYR A 170 -5.75 -15.62 13.33
CA TYR A 170 -4.32 -15.80 13.59
C TYR A 170 -3.82 -15.02 14.82
N PRO A 171 -4.01 -13.68 14.94
CA PRO A 171 -3.55 -12.96 16.12
C PRO A 171 -4.23 -13.41 17.42
N ILE A 172 -5.50 -13.87 17.37
CA ILE A 172 -6.14 -14.52 18.52
C ILE A 172 -5.37 -15.76 18.95
N THR A 173 -5.03 -16.63 17.99
CA THR A 173 -4.34 -17.89 18.28
C THR A 173 -2.96 -17.62 18.87
N LEU A 174 -2.17 -16.74 18.23
CA LEU A 174 -0.86 -16.34 18.76
C LEU A 174 -0.97 -15.73 20.16
N PHE A 175 -1.93 -14.84 20.40
CA PHE A 175 -2.13 -14.22 21.71
C PHE A 175 -2.45 -15.24 22.81
N LEU A 176 -3.34 -16.20 22.53
CA LEU A 176 -3.75 -17.21 23.50
C LEU A 176 -2.63 -18.24 23.76
N ASP A 177 -1.88 -18.65 22.73
CA ASP A 177 -0.76 -19.56 22.90
C ASP A 177 0.39 -18.90 23.68
N MET A 178 0.65 -17.61 23.42
CA MET A 178 1.58 -16.82 24.23
C MET A 178 1.06 -16.61 25.66
N ALA A 179 -0.25 -16.45 25.87
CA ALA A 179 -0.80 -16.36 27.23
C ALA A 179 -0.64 -17.66 28.02
N TRP A 180 -0.60 -18.81 27.32
CA TRP A 180 -0.42 -20.12 27.92
C TRP A 180 1.04 -20.39 28.30
N ASP A 181 1.98 -20.18 27.39
CA ASP A 181 3.42 -20.33 27.63
C ASP A 181 4.26 -19.32 26.83
N PRO A 182 4.40 -18.07 27.31
CA PRO A 182 5.10 -17.03 26.57
C PRO A 182 6.59 -17.32 26.44
N THR A 183 7.17 -18.09 27.37
CA THR A 183 8.60 -18.44 27.37
C THR A 183 9.01 -19.41 26.26
N SER A 184 8.03 -20.05 25.62
CA SER A 184 8.26 -20.92 24.46
C SER A 184 8.50 -20.15 23.16
N PHE A 185 8.18 -18.84 23.12
CA PHE A 185 8.28 -18.00 21.94
C PHE A 185 9.51 -17.10 21.98
N THR A 186 10.43 -17.34 21.05
CA THR A 186 11.67 -16.58 20.87
C THR A 186 11.72 -16.01 19.46
N VAL A 187 12.66 -15.08 19.23
CA VAL A 187 12.86 -14.52 17.88
C VAL A 187 13.19 -15.61 16.84
N ASP A 188 13.85 -16.70 17.25
CA ASP A 188 14.31 -17.75 16.35
C ASP A 188 13.19 -18.70 15.91
N ASN A 189 12.15 -18.89 16.72
CA ASN A 189 11.04 -19.82 16.45
C ASN A 189 9.67 -19.13 16.30
N LEU A 190 9.60 -17.79 16.33
CA LEU A 190 8.34 -17.05 16.19
C LEU A 190 7.59 -17.43 14.91
N LEU A 191 8.30 -17.54 13.78
CA LEU A 191 7.68 -17.90 12.50
C LEU A 191 7.33 -19.40 12.40
N ASP A 192 7.85 -20.24 13.29
CA ASP A 192 7.43 -21.63 13.39
C ASP A 192 5.97 -21.69 13.87
N HIS A 193 5.52 -20.79 14.75
CA HIS A 193 4.11 -20.71 15.13
C HIS A 193 3.20 -20.42 13.94
N THR A 194 3.59 -19.49 13.07
CA THR A 194 2.85 -19.21 11.82
C THR A 194 2.81 -20.44 10.91
N TYR A 195 3.92 -21.18 10.83
CA TYR A 195 3.99 -22.43 10.09
C TYR A 195 3.06 -23.50 10.67
N GLU A 196 3.11 -23.75 11.98
CA GLU A 196 2.27 -24.75 12.66
C GLU A 196 0.78 -24.42 12.54
N PHE A 197 0.40 -23.14 12.66
CA PHE A 197 -0.96 -22.69 12.39
C PHE A 197 -1.40 -23.05 10.97
N CYS A 198 -0.59 -22.71 9.95
CA CYS A 198 -0.92 -23.05 8.57
C CYS A 198 -0.86 -24.56 8.28
N LEU A 199 -0.02 -25.31 8.99
CA LEU A 199 0.07 -26.77 8.92
C LEU A 199 -1.24 -27.42 9.36
N GLU A 200 -1.82 -26.95 10.47
CA GLU A 200 -3.09 -27.45 10.99
C GLU A 200 -4.24 -27.25 9.99
N PHE A 201 -4.30 -26.09 9.32
CA PHE A 201 -5.37 -25.79 8.37
C PHE A 201 -5.18 -26.37 6.97
N PHE A 202 -3.94 -26.40 6.45
CA PHE A 202 -3.69 -26.63 5.02
C PHE A 202 -2.78 -27.83 4.73
N GLY A 203 -2.19 -28.45 5.75
CA GLY A 203 -1.31 -29.61 5.60
C GLY A 203 0.11 -29.24 5.16
N GLU A 204 1.01 -30.23 5.27
CA GLU A 204 2.48 -30.05 5.16
C GLU A 204 2.92 -29.47 3.81
N GLU A 205 2.27 -29.88 2.72
CA GLU A 205 2.61 -29.41 1.37
C GLU A 205 2.34 -27.91 1.16
N GLN A 206 1.41 -27.34 1.94
CA GLN A 206 0.90 -25.98 1.74
C GLN A 206 1.33 -25.01 2.84
N ALA A 207 1.63 -25.54 4.04
CA ALA A 207 1.89 -24.78 5.26
C ALA A 207 2.95 -23.69 5.09
N ARG A 208 4.08 -24.02 4.47
CA ARG A 208 5.23 -23.10 4.36
C ARG A 208 4.91 -21.87 3.52
N GLU A 209 4.23 -22.04 2.38
CA GLU A 209 3.87 -20.92 1.53
C GLU A 209 2.72 -20.11 2.15
N ALA A 210 1.71 -20.78 2.72
CA ALA A 210 0.61 -20.10 3.40
C ALA A 210 1.10 -19.26 4.58
N ALA A 211 2.05 -19.77 5.37
CA ALA A 211 2.67 -19.04 6.48
C ALA A 211 3.46 -17.81 6.00
N ARG A 212 4.19 -17.93 4.87
CA ARG A 212 4.89 -16.79 4.27
C ARG A 212 3.90 -15.72 3.81
N LEU A 213 2.82 -16.11 3.13
CA LEU A 213 1.77 -15.21 2.66
C LEU A 213 1.06 -14.51 3.82
N LEU A 214 0.68 -15.25 4.87
CA LEU A 214 0.06 -14.72 6.08
C LEU A 214 0.96 -13.70 6.78
N ASN A 215 2.22 -14.04 6.98
CA ASN A 215 3.21 -13.15 7.61
C ASN A 215 3.41 -11.86 6.80
N LEU A 216 3.53 -11.96 5.47
CA LEU A 216 3.67 -10.78 4.61
C LEU A 216 2.40 -9.93 4.58
N CYS A 217 1.22 -10.54 4.54
CA CYS A 217 -0.05 -9.82 4.64
C CYS A 217 -0.14 -9.03 5.95
N CYS A 218 0.15 -9.67 7.10
CA CYS A 218 0.16 -9.00 8.40
C CYS A 218 1.18 -7.85 8.44
N LYS A 219 2.38 -8.07 7.91
CA LYS A 219 3.43 -7.04 7.80
C LYS A 219 2.99 -5.86 6.94
N TYR A 220 2.35 -6.11 5.80
CA TYR A 220 1.94 -5.06 4.87
C TYR A 220 0.76 -4.27 5.42
N ASN A 221 -0.23 -4.95 6.01
CA ASN A 221 -1.38 -4.31 6.66
C ASN A 221 -0.93 -3.46 7.86
N GLY A 222 0.10 -3.88 8.59
CA GLY A 222 0.67 -3.09 9.69
C GLY A 222 1.40 -1.81 9.27
N ARG A 223 1.64 -1.58 7.97
CA ARG A 223 2.18 -0.29 7.48
C ARG A 223 1.14 0.82 7.60
N ILE A 224 -0.11 0.52 7.24
CA ILE A 224 -1.24 1.45 7.24
C ILE A 224 -2.55 0.65 7.14
N SER A 225 -3.54 0.98 7.97
CA SER A 225 -4.87 0.35 7.87
C SER A 225 -5.60 0.78 6.59
N ALA A 226 -6.57 0.00 6.13
CA ALA A 226 -7.40 0.35 4.97
C ALA A 226 -8.11 1.69 5.17
N GLU A 227 -8.62 1.92 6.38
CA GLU A 227 -9.34 3.14 6.73
C GLU A 227 -8.43 4.37 6.70
N MET A 228 -7.13 4.22 6.99
CA MET A 228 -6.16 5.31 7.01
C MET A 228 -5.44 5.54 5.68
N LEU A 229 -5.37 4.52 4.83
CA LEU A 229 -4.76 4.60 3.50
C LEU A 229 -5.52 5.59 2.61
N ASP A 230 -4.78 6.47 1.94
CA ASP A 230 -5.29 7.40 0.94
C ASP A 230 -4.26 7.62 -0.19
N ALA A 231 -4.66 8.38 -1.22
CA ALA A 231 -3.81 8.71 -2.38
C ALA A 231 -2.51 9.49 -2.04
N ARG A 232 -2.31 9.92 -0.79
CA ARG A 232 -1.13 10.67 -0.34
C ARG A 232 -0.25 9.88 0.62
N THR A 233 -0.64 8.65 0.96
CA THR A 233 0.08 7.83 1.94
C THR A 233 1.49 7.48 1.48
N TYR A 234 1.63 7.12 0.19
CA TYR A 234 2.91 6.75 -0.41
C TYR A 234 3.32 7.76 -1.49
N SER A 235 4.64 7.88 -1.67
CA SER A 235 5.20 8.79 -2.66
C SER A 235 5.10 8.24 -4.08
N LEU A 236 4.38 8.95 -4.97
CA LEU A 236 4.44 8.67 -6.41
C LEU A 236 5.79 9.04 -7.03
N GLU A 237 6.42 10.12 -6.56
CA GLU A 237 7.62 10.69 -7.19
C GLU A 237 8.88 9.85 -7.04
N THR A 238 8.91 8.99 -6.02
CA THR A 238 9.98 8.05 -5.75
C THR A 238 9.70 6.65 -6.30
N GLY A 239 8.49 6.39 -6.82
CA GLY A 239 8.02 5.06 -7.20
C GLY A 239 7.59 4.19 -6.01
N GLU A 240 7.55 4.72 -4.80
CA GLU A 240 7.17 3.98 -3.59
C GLU A 240 5.75 3.42 -3.68
N PHE A 241 4.79 4.22 -4.18
CA PHE A 241 3.39 3.75 -4.29
C PHE A 241 3.26 2.61 -5.30
N GLU A 242 3.90 2.74 -6.47
CA GLU A 242 3.94 1.67 -7.48
C GLU A 242 4.55 0.39 -6.89
N GLN A 243 5.68 0.52 -6.18
CA GLN A 243 6.34 -0.62 -5.54
C GLN A 243 5.43 -1.37 -4.56
N VAL A 244 4.72 -0.65 -3.67
CA VAL A 244 3.86 -1.32 -2.70
C VAL A 244 2.61 -1.94 -3.33
N CYS A 245 2.09 -1.36 -4.42
CA CYS A 245 1.02 -1.97 -5.22
C CYS A 245 1.51 -3.24 -5.92
N ASP A 246 2.69 -3.21 -6.53
CA ASP A 246 3.30 -4.37 -7.19
C ASP A 246 3.64 -5.49 -6.20
N ASP A 247 4.08 -5.14 -4.99
CA ASP A 247 4.31 -6.10 -3.91
C ASP A 247 3.01 -6.85 -3.54
N TYR A 248 1.87 -6.15 -3.47
CA TYR A 248 0.56 -6.78 -3.25
C TYR A 248 0.08 -7.57 -4.46
N ALA A 249 0.23 -7.05 -5.69
CA ALA A 249 -0.17 -7.75 -6.90
C ALA A 249 0.61 -9.08 -7.07
N ARG A 250 1.91 -9.08 -6.74
CA ARG A 250 2.71 -10.30 -6.67
C ARG A 250 2.21 -11.24 -5.57
N LEU A 251 1.90 -10.72 -4.39
CA LEU A 251 1.41 -11.52 -3.26
C LEU A 251 0.04 -12.16 -3.59
N GLU A 252 -0.88 -11.44 -4.22
CA GLU A 252 -2.16 -11.96 -4.70
C GLU A 252 -1.95 -13.06 -5.76
N ALA A 253 -1.04 -12.85 -6.73
CA ALA A 253 -0.75 -13.85 -7.75
C ALA A 253 -0.17 -15.14 -7.15
N GLU A 254 0.70 -15.03 -6.15
CA GLU A 254 1.25 -16.16 -5.38
C GLU A 254 0.14 -16.88 -4.59
N ALA A 255 -0.71 -16.12 -3.88
CA ALA A 255 -1.83 -16.66 -3.13
C ALA A 255 -2.86 -17.37 -4.01
N LEU A 256 -3.15 -16.85 -5.21
CA LEU A 256 -4.03 -17.48 -6.20
C LEU A 256 -3.43 -18.75 -6.77
N ARG A 257 -2.11 -18.78 -7.05
CA ARG A 257 -1.43 -20.01 -7.49
C ARG A 257 -1.56 -21.09 -6.44
N GLN A 258 -1.33 -20.75 -5.17
CA GLN A 258 -1.50 -21.70 -4.07
C GLN A 258 -2.96 -22.16 -3.96
N TYR A 259 -3.93 -21.24 -3.99
CA TYR A 259 -5.36 -21.57 -3.92
C TYR A 259 -5.79 -22.61 -4.97
N LEU A 260 -5.28 -22.51 -6.20
CA LEU A 260 -5.59 -23.45 -7.29
C LEU A 260 -5.01 -24.86 -7.05
N THR A 261 -4.00 -24.99 -6.20
CA THR A 261 -3.40 -26.29 -5.83
C THR A 261 -4.06 -26.94 -4.62
N LEU A 262 -4.91 -26.22 -3.89
CA LEU A 262 -5.60 -26.76 -2.72
C LEU A 262 -6.70 -27.74 -3.11
N GLU A 263 -6.78 -28.81 -2.33
CA GLU A 263 -7.97 -29.67 -2.31
C GLU A 263 -9.21 -28.84 -1.96
N PRO A 264 -10.37 -29.12 -2.59
CA PRO A 264 -11.56 -28.28 -2.47
C PRO A 264 -12.02 -27.99 -1.04
N GLU A 265 -11.85 -28.94 -0.11
CA GLU A 265 -12.21 -28.81 1.30
C GLU A 265 -11.46 -27.71 2.06
N TYR A 266 -10.24 -27.34 1.63
CA TYR A 266 -9.44 -26.30 2.29
C TYR A 266 -9.66 -24.90 1.72
N ARG A 267 -10.32 -24.79 0.56
CA ARG A 267 -10.45 -23.53 -0.19
C ARG A 267 -11.17 -22.44 0.59
N ASP A 268 -12.23 -22.78 1.30
CA ASP A 268 -12.97 -21.81 2.11
C ASP A 268 -12.14 -21.27 3.28
N ALA A 269 -11.37 -22.13 3.96
CA ALA A 269 -10.51 -21.70 5.06
C ALA A 269 -9.36 -20.82 4.54
N TYR A 270 -8.76 -21.22 3.42
CA TYR A 270 -7.72 -20.44 2.78
C TYR A 270 -8.24 -19.11 2.25
N GLN A 271 -9.46 -19.09 1.71
CA GLN A 271 -10.10 -17.86 1.27
C GLN A 271 -10.30 -16.89 2.43
N GLN A 272 -10.75 -17.38 3.59
CA GLN A 272 -10.96 -16.54 4.78
C GLN A 272 -9.66 -15.95 5.34
N VAL A 273 -8.62 -16.78 5.48
CA VAL A 273 -7.43 -16.45 6.28
C VAL A 273 -6.29 -15.88 5.44
N ILE A 274 -6.17 -16.29 4.18
CA ILE A 274 -5.06 -15.92 3.30
C ILE A 274 -5.53 -15.06 2.13
N LEU A 275 -6.40 -15.61 1.28
CA LEU A 275 -6.66 -15.01 -0.02
C LEU A 275 -7.47 -13.72 0.08
N PHE A 276 -8.59 -13.70 0.82
CA PHE A 276 -9.43 -12.50 0.95
C PHE A 276 -8.66 -11.30 1.53
N PRO A 277 -7.94 -11.40 2.66
CA PRO A 277 -7.18 -10.26 3.19
C PRO A 277 -6.15 -9.71 2.19
N ILE A 278 -5.45 -10.58 1.45
CA ILE A 278 -4.47 -10.17 0.43
C ILE A 278 -5.15 -9.48 -0.75
N GLN A 279 -6.24 -10.04 -1.27
CA GLN A 279 -6.99 -9.47 -2.41
C GLN A 279 -7.64 -8.14 -2.04
N ALA A 280 -8.29 -8.08 -0.87
CA ALA A 280 -8.98 -6.90 -0.39
C ALA A 280 -8.00 -5.74 -0.20
N MET A 281 -6.89 -5.94 0.54
CA MET A 281 -5.90 -4.89 0.73
C MET A 281 -5.15 -4.53 -0.55
N GLY A 282 -4.75 -5.51 -1.37
CA GLY A 282 -4.12 -5.23 -2.67
C GLY A 282 -5.00 -4.38 -3.58
N ASN A 283 -6.32 -4.65 -3.58
CA ASN A 283 -7.29 -3.85 -4.32
C ASN A 283 -7.46 -2.42 -3.78
N ILE A 284 -7.47 -2.22 -2.45
CA ILE A 284 -7.51 -0.87 -1.87
C ILE A 284 -6.23 -0.08 -2.20
N TYR A 285 -5.06 -0.72 -2.17
CA TYR A 285 -3.80 -0.10 -2.60
C TYR A 285 -3.86 0.33 -4.06
N ASP A 286 -4.30 -0.54 -4.96
CA ASP A 286 -4.48 -0.27 -6.39
C ASP A 286 -5.51 0.84 -6.65
N MET A 287 -6.60 0.89 -5.88
CA MET A 287 -7.59 1.98 -5.94
C MET A 287 -6.97 3.34 -5.61
N TYR A 288 -6.25 3.45 -4.49
CA TYR A 288 -5.65 4.71 -4.07
C TYR A 288 -4.42 5.11 -4.89
N TYR A 289 -3.64 4.14 -5.40
CA TYR A 289 -2.61 4.40 -6.40
C TYR A 289 -3.20 4.95 -7.69
N SER A 290 -4.29 4.32 -8.18
CA SER A 290 -5.01 4.80 -9.35
C SER A 290 -5.56 6.21 -9.15
N GLN A 291 -6.09 6.53 -7.97
CA GLN A 291 -6.50 7.89 -7.63
C GLN A 291 -5.31 8.86 -7.64
N ALA A 292 -4.18 8.48 -7.06
CA ALA A 292 -2.99 9.33 -7.00
C ALA A 292 -2.44 9.61 -8.42
N MET A 293 -2.35 8.58 -9.27
CA MET A 293 -1.96 8.70 -10.67
C MET A 293 -2.94 9.56 -11.46
N ASN A 294 -4.24 9.40 -11.24
CA ASN A 294 -5.26 10.25 -11.82
C ASN A 294 -5.03 11.73 -11.47
N HIS A 295 -4.84 12.05 -10.18
CA HIS A 295 -4.63 13.44 -9.74
C HIS A 295 -3.36 14.04 -10.35
N LYS A 296 -2.27 13.27 -10.41
CA LYS A 296 -1.01 13.69 -11.07
C LYS A 296 -1.21 14.02 -12.55
N LEU A 297 -1.86 13.12 -13.29
CA LEU A 297 -2.03 13.27 -14.74
C LEU A 297 -3.05 14.37 -15.09
N VAL A 298 -4.10 14.55 -14.28
CA VAL A 298 -5.04 15.67 -14.42
C VAL A 298 -4.32 17.01 -14.23
N ALA A 299 -3.44 17.11 -13.24
CA ALA A 299 -2.64 18.33 -13.01
C ALA A 299 -1.72 18.65 -14.20
N ASN A 300 -1.36 17.63 -14.98
CA ASN A 300 -0.55 17.75 -16.19
C ASN A 300 -1.36 17.86 -17.49
N ASN A 301 -2.69 17.94 -17.43
CA ASN A 301 -3.59 17.92 -18.60
C ASN A 301 -3.37 16.70 -19.52
N ASP A 302 -3.01 15.57 -18.93
CA ASP A 302 -2.69 14.33 -19.64
C ASP A 302 -3.93 13.41 -19.76
N PRO A 303 -4.36 13.05 -20.99
CA PRO A 303 -5.45 12.11 -21.24
C PRO A 303 -5.33 10.74 -20.56
N ALA A 304 -4.10 10.27 -20.26
CA ALA A 304 -3.86 9.03 -19.52
C ALA A 304 -4.52 9.05 -18.13
N ALA A 305 -4.83 10.22 -17.58
CA ALA A 305 -5.66 10.36 -16.38
C ALA A 305 -6.98 9.58 -16.45
N ASN A 306 -7.60 9.50 -17.64
CA ASN A 306 -8.89 8.85 -17.85
C ASN A 306 -8.81 7.33 -17.61
N TYR A 307 -7.71 6.70 -18.02
CA TYR A 307 -7.44 5.29 -17.72
C TYR A 307 -7.38 5.04 -16.22
N TRP A 308 -6.66 5.90 -15.49
CA TRP A 308 -6.52 5.77 -14.03
C TRP A 308 -7.83 6.09 -13.28
N ALA A 309 -8.68 6.98 -13.83
CA ALA A 309 -10.03 7.17 -13.31
C ALA A 309 -10.86 5.87 -13.42
N GLU A 310 -10.86 5.23 -14.59
CA GLU A 310 -11.55 3.96 -14.83
C GLU A 310 -10.97 2.84 -13.96
N ARG A 311 -9.65 2.82 -13.74
CA ARG A 311 -9.00 1.83 -12.88
C ARG A 311 -9.40 1.99 -11.42
N CYS A 312 -9.52 3.23 -10.92
CA CYS A 312 -10.03 3.52 -9.58
C CYS A 312 -11.50 3.11 -9.43
N GLU A 313 -12.35 3.41 -10.43
CA GLU A 313 -13.76 3.00 -10.48
C GLU A 313 -13.89 1.47 -10.47
N PHE A 314 -13.05 0.78 -11.25
CA PHE A 314 -12.99 -0.68 -11.29
C PHE A 314 -12.59 -1.28 -9.95
N ALA A 315 -11.52 -0.76 -9.32
CA ALA A 315 -11.04 -1.26 -8.03
C ALA A 315 -12.09 -1.04 -6.92
N PHE A 316 -12.80 0.08 -6.92
CA PHE A 316 -13.92 0.32 -6.02
C PHE A 316 -15.05 -0.71 -6.21
N LYS A 317 -15.38 -1.07 -7.46
CA LYS A 317 -16.37 -2.11 -7.74
C LYS A 317 -15.89 -3.50 -7.30
N ARG A 318 -14.62 -3.82 -7.57
CA ARG A 318 -13.99 -5.10 -7.21
C ARG A 318 -13.99 -5.31 -5.70
N ASP A 319 -13.80 -4.25 -4.91
CA ASP A 319 -13.90 -4.32 -3.45
C ASP A 319 -15.26 -4.87 -3.00
N ALA A 320 -16.34 -4.27 -3.50
CA ALA A 320 -17.70 -4.71 -3.20
C ALA A 320 -17.95 -6.15 -3.65
N GLU A 321 -17.39 -6.57 -4.79
CA GLU A 321 -17.50 -7.95 -5.29
C GLU A 321 -16.75 -8.96 -4.39
N LEU A 322 -15.56 -8.60 -3.89
CA LEU A 322 -14.81 -9.43 -2.93
C LEU A 322 -15.58 -9.59 -1.62
N CYS A 323 -16.12 -8.49 -1.09
CA CYS A 323 -16.94 -8.53 0.13
C CYS A 323 -18.23 -9.33 -0.06
N GLU A 324 -18.93 -9.16 -1.19
CA GLU A 324 -20.13 -9.95 -1.51
C GLU A 324 -19.82 -11.45 -1.59
N TYR A 325 -18.72 -11.83 -2.27
CA TYR A 325 -18.29 -13.23 -2.35
C TYR A 325 -18.04 -13.83 -0.96
N TYR A 326 -17.33 -13.10 -0.08
CA TYR A 326 -17.07 -13.56 1.29
C TYR A 326 -18.38 -13.79 2.07
N ASN A 327 -19.32 -12.85 1.97
CA ASN A 327 -20.55 -12.88 2.76
C ASN A 327 -21.57 -13.88 2.20
N LYS A 328 -21.73 -13.98 0.88
CA LYS A 328 -22.87 -14.68 0.25
C LYS A 328 -22.51 -16.00 -0.41
N GLU A 329 -21.28 -16.16 -0.90
CA GLU A 329 -20.91 -17.29 -1.76
C GLU A 329 -19.99 -18.30 -1.06
N MET A 330 -18.86 -17.82 -0.54
CA MET A 330 -17.89 -18.64 0.20
C MET A 330 -18.58 -19.36 1.37
N SER A 331 -18.25 -20.65 1.57
CA SER A 331 -18.90 -21.48 2.59
C SER A 331 -20.43 -21.50 2.53
N GLY A 332 -21.02 -21.30 1.35
CA GLY A 332 -22.46 -21.26 1.16
C GLY A 332 -23.14 -20.12 1.93
N GLY A 333 -22.45 -18.99 2.12
CA GLY A 333 -22.98 -17.81 2.82
C GLY A 333 -22.97 -17.92 4.35
N LYS A 334 -22.18 -18.85 4.92
CA LYS A 334 -22.07 -19.04 6.38
C LYS A 334 -21.70 -17.75 7.13
N TRP A 335 -20.92 -16.88 6.50
CA TRP A 335 -20.34 -15.68 7.10
C TRP A 335 -21.02 -14.40 6.62
N ASP A 336 -22.29 -14.48 6.24
CA ASP A 336 -23.07 -13.32 5.80
C ASP A 336 -23.12 -12.24 6.90
N GLY A 337 -22.67 -11.04 6.55
CA GLY A 337 -22.59 -9.89 7.45
C GLY A 337 -21.23 -9.71 8.12
N MET A 338 -20.27 -10.61 7.91
CA MET A 338 -18.94 -10.54 8.54
C MET A 338 -17.98 -9.57 7.83
N MET A 339 -18.13 -9.37 6.52
CA MET A 339 -17.28 -8.44 5.74
C MET A 339 -18.11 -7.28 5.18
N ILE A 340 -18.80 -6.54 6.05
CA ILE A 340 -19.66 -5.39 5.68
C ILE A 340 -19.18 -4.06 6.29
N GLN A 341 -18.05 -4.08 7.00
CA GLN A 341 -17.51 -2.93 7.68
C GLN A 341 -17.09 -1.88 6.65
N LYS A 342 -17.57 -0.64 6.79
CA LYS A 342 -17.16 0.48 5.93
C LYS A 342 -15.67 0.77 6.12
N HIS A 343 -14.93 0.92 5.03
CA HIS A 343 -13.46 1.02 5.04
C HIS A 343 -12.90 2.01 3.99
N ILE A 344 -13.73 2.57 3.09
CA ILE A 344 -13.29 3.47 2.02
C ILE A 344 -13.72 4.92 2.27
N SER A 345 -12.82 5.87 2.05
CA SER A 345 -13.07 7.32 2.07
C SER A 345 -13.47 7.89 3.44
N TYR A 346 -12.80 7.44 4.51
CA TYR A 346 -12.94 8.06 5.83
C TYR A 346 -12.49 9.53 5.80
N THR A 347 -13.33 10.41 6.35
CA THR A 347 -13.04 11.86 6.48
C THR A 347 -12.75 12.30 7.92
N SER A 348 -12.99 11.42 8.89
CA SER A 348 -12.79 11.66 10.33
C SER A 348 -12.16 10.42 10.98
N TRP A 349 -12.13 10.40 12.30
CA TRP A 349 -11.70 9.23 13.07
C TRP A 349 -12.72 8.09 12.99
N ASN A 350 -14.01 8.40 12.94
CA ASN A 350 -15.09 7.41 12.94
C ASN A 350 -15.66 7.14 11.55
N ASP A 351 -16.47 6.09 11.48
CA ASP A 351 -17.19 5.64 10.29
C ASP A 351 -18.61 6.21 10.21
N ASN A 352 -18.80 7.45 10.67
CA ASN A 352 -20.09 8.15 10.66
C ASN A 352 -20.45 8.70 9.27
N PHE A 353 -20.43 7.82 8.28
CA PHE A 353 -20.87 8.05 6.92
C PHE A 353 -21.72 6.86 6.45
N ARG A 354 -22.52 7.06 5.39
CA ARG A 354 -23.62 6.16 5.04
C ARG A 354 -23.14 4.79 4.52
N ALA A 355 -22.14 4.78 3.65
CA ALA A 355 -21.60 3.61 2.97
C ALA A 355 -20.23 3.98 2.38
N ASP A 356 -19.45 2.99 1.96
CA ASP A 356 -18.23 3.23 1.18
C ASP A 356 -18.52 4.14 -0.03
N VAL A 357 -17.65 5.13 -0.21
CA VAL A 357 -17.78 6.13 -1.28
C VAL A 357 -16.57 6.04 -2.17
N GLN A 358 -16.80 5.87 -3.47
CA GLN A 358 -15.74 5.86 -4.46
C GLN A 358 -14.86 7.11 -4.31
N PRO A 359 -13.53 6.96 -4.22
CA PRO A 359 -12.63 8.10 -4.16
C PRO A 359 -12.82 9.03 -5.37
N PRO A 360 -12.79 10.36 -5.18
CA PRO A 360 -12.99 11.30 -6.28
C PRO A 360 -11.85 11.23 -7.29
N VAL A 361 -12.22 11.08 -8.56
CA VAL A 361 -11.33 11.10 -9.73
C VAL A 361 -11.84 12.13 -10.74
N SER A 362 -10.95 12.67 -11.56
CA SER A 362 -11.28 13.64 -12.60
C SER A 362 -10.90 13.11 -13.98
N ARG A 363 -11.53 13.63 -15.03
CA ARG A 363 -11.25 13.26 -16.41
C ARG A 363 -10.74 14.47 -17.19
N VAL A 364 -9.81 14.23 -18.10
CA VAL A 364 -9.24 15.23 -19.00
C VAL A 364 -9.96 15.13 -20.35
N GLU A 365 -10.43 16.26 -20.87
CA GLU A 365 -10.99 16.32 -22.23
C GLU A 365 -9.90 16.08 -23.27
N VAL A 366 -10.12 15.11 -24.14
CA VAL A 366 -9.19 14.81 -25.24
C VAL A 366 -9.54 15.70 -26.43
N GLY A 367 -8.83 16.82 -26.58
CA GLY A 367 -8.96 17.69 -27.74
C GLY A 367 -8.37 17.06 -29.02
N ASP A 368 -8.72 17.61 -30.19
CA ASP A 368 -8.30 17.09 -31.50
C ASP A 368 -6.79 17.27 -31.81
N LYS A 369 -6.03 17.97 -30.96
CA LYS A 369 -4.62 18.29 -31.20
C LYS A 369 -3.71 17.42 -30.32
N PRO A 370 -2.96 16.46 -30.91
CA PRO A 370 -1.95 15.73 -30.19
C PRO A 370 -0.72 16.62 -29.90
N GLY A 371 0.05 16.23 -28.90
CA GLY A 371 1.25 16.94 -28.46
C GLY A 371 1.02 17.93 -27.32
N GLY A 372 1.91 18.92 -27.19
CA GLY A 372 1.93 19.94 -26.14
C GLY A 372 2.83 19.59 -24.94
N TYR A 373 3.59 18.49 -25.00
CA TYR A 373 4.40 18.01 -23.88
C TYR A 373 5.70 18.79 -23.71
N LEU A 374 5.92 19.33 -22.52
CA LEU A 374 7.15 19.99 -22.09
C LEU A 374 7.74 19.21 -20.91
N PHE A 375 8.93 18.63 -21.13
CA PHE A 375 9.62 17.83 -20.13
C PHE A 375 10.57 18.67 -19.27
N ASN A 376 10.84 18.18 -18.07
CA ASN A 376 11.82 18.76 -17.17
C ASN A 376 12.90 17.72 -16.84
N GLU A 377 14.14 18.18 -16.81
CA GLU A 377 15.28 17.37 -16.40
C GLU A 377 15.13 16.89 -14.95
N LYS A 378 15.49 15.62 -14.72
CA LYS A 378 15.55 15.03 -13.39
C LYS A 378 16.79 14.16 -13.30
N ASN A 379 17.72 14.51 -12.40
CA ASN A 379 18.95 13.77 -12.14
C ASN A 379 19.89 13.63 -13.36
N GLY A 380 20.03 14.69 -14.15
CA GLY A 380 20.92 14.77 -15.31
C GLY A 380 20.38 14.06 -16.55
N VAL A 381 19.09 13.76 -16.62
CA VAL A 381 18.46 13.08 -17.76
C VAL A 381 17.06 13.62 -18.05
N VAL A 382 16.68 13.62 -19.33
CA VAL A 382 15.30 13.78 -19.79
C VAL A 382 14.95 12.59 -20.69
N ALA A 383 14.18 11.64 -20.20
CA ALA A 383 13.62 10.54 -20.98
C ALA A 383 12.17 10.86 -21.40
N MET A 384 11.87 10.72 -22.69
CA MET A 384 10.60 11.10 -23.31
C MET A 384 10.11 9.94 -24.18
N GLU A 385 8.91 9.42 -23.91
CA GLU A 385 8.25 8.46 -24.79
C GLU A 385 7.89 9.15 -26.12
N ALA A 386 8.00 8.45 -27.26
CA ALA A 386 7.89 9.10 -28.56
C ALA A 386 6.51 9.74 -28.82
N GLU A 387 5.44 9.19 -28.23
CA GLU A 387 4.08 9.73 -28.30
C GLU A 387 3.92 11.09 -27.62
N HIS A 388 4.77 11.39 -26.63
CA HIS A 388 4.75 12.65 -25.89
C HIS A 388 5.61 13.71 -26.58
N PHE A 389 5.35 13.96 -27.87
CA PHE A 389 6.01 15.05 -28.60
C PHE A 389 5.39 16.41 -28.24
N TYR A 390 6.13 17.50 -28.41
CA TYR A 390 5.59 18.86 -28.26
C TYR A 390 4.73 19.26 -29.46
N SER A 391 5.25 19.12 -30.67
CA SER A 391 4.50 19.41 -31.89
C SER A 391 4.92 18.50 -33.04
N GLN A 392 4.02 18.34 -34.02
CA GLN A 392 4.25 17.55 -35.23
C GLN A 392 3.99 18.39 -36.47
N THR A 393 4.74 18.12 -37.54
CA THR A 393 4.50 18.64 -38.89
C THR A 393 4.33 17.45 -39.84
N ASN A 394 3.22 17.42 -40.58
CA ASN A 394 2.97 16.41 -41.60
C ASN A 394 3.82 16.65 -42.86
N PRO A 395 4.03 15.63 -43.70
CA PRO A 395 4.77 15.78 -44.95
C PRO A 395 4.17 16.87 -45.87
N THR A 396 5.04 17.51 -46.65
CA THR A 396 4.68 18.56 -47.63
C THR A 396 3.98 18.01 -48.88
N ALA A 397 4.08 16.70 -49.11
CA ALA A 397 3.45 16.00 -50.21
C ALA A 397 2.94 14.62 -49.75
N GLY A 398 1.93 14.09 -50.45
CA GLY A 398 1.30 12.81 -50.11
C GLY A 398 0.22 12.96 -49.03
N SER A 399 -0.20 11.81 -48.48
CA SER A 399 -1.28 11.72 -47.49
C SER A 399 -0.83 11.02 -46.20
N ALA A 400 0.47 10.99 -45.93
CA ALA A 400 0.97 10.37 -44.70
C ALA A 400 0.72 11.29 -43.50
N GLU A 401 0.36 10.70 -42.37
CA GLU A 401 0.10 11.37 -41.12
C GLU A 401 0.89 10.70 -40.00
N TRP A 402 1.31 11.48 -39.01
CA TRP A 402 1.89 10.94 -37.79
C TRP A 402 0.86 10.12 -37.05
N THR A 403 1.20 8.87 -36.82
CA THR A 403 0.32 7.87 -36.21
C THR A 403 1.02 7.28 -35.00
N THR A 404 0.38 7.38 -33.85
CA THR A 404 0.75 6.62 -32.65
C THR A 404 0.30 5.18 -32.82
N ILE A 405 1.20 4.25 -32.53
CA ILE A 405 0.95 2.81 -32.50
C ILE A 405 1.02 2.36 -31.03
N PRO A 406 -0.11 2.23 -30.32
CA PRO A 406 -0.12 1.84 -28.92
C PRO A 406 0.61 0.52 -28.68
N TYR A 407 1.37 0.42 -27.58
CA TYR A 407 2.16 -0.76 -27.20
C TYR A 407 3.28 -1.16 -28.18
N MET A 408 3.57 -0.35 -29.20
CA MET A 408 4.71 -0.59 -30.08
C MET A 408 6.01 -0.30 -29.32
N GLY A 409 6.99 -1.20 -29.45
CA GLY A 409 8.30 -1.05 -28.84
C GLY A 409 8.40 -1.70 -27.46
N ARG A 410 9.30 -1.17 -26.62
CA ARG A 410 9.57 -1.72 -25.27
C ARG A 410 8.77 -1.08 -24.14
N THR A 411 8.22 0.11 -24.37
CA THR A 411 7.61 0.97 -23.35
C THR A 411 6.21 1.40 -23.78
N LEU A 412 5.89 2.70 -23.82
CA LEU A 412 4.52 3.20 -23.99
C LEU A 412 3.95 2.88 -25.38
N SER A 413 4.63 3.35 -26.43
CA SER A 413 4.16 3.28 -27.80
C SER A 413 5.27 3.65 -28.79
N GLY A 414 4.94 3.62 -30.08
CA GLY A 414 5.82 4.10 -31.15
C GLY A 414 5.08 5.04 -32.08
N VAL A 415 5.79 6.02 -32.64
CA VAL A 415 5.24 7.04 -33.53
C VAL A 415 5.88 6.94 -34.90
N ALA A 416 5.05 6.89 -35.94
CA ALA A 416 5.51 6.73 -37.31
C ALA A 416 4.60 7.47 -38.31
N LEU A 417 5.16 7.90 -39.45
CA LEU A 417 4.37 8.42 -40.56
C LEU A 417 3.70 7.28 -41.30
N MET A 418 2.37 7.27 -41.40
CA MET A 418 1.61 6.23 -42.08
C MET A 418 0.64 6.82 -43.11
N PRO A 419 0.41 6.15 -44.26
CA PRO A 419 0.96 4.85 -44.63
C PRO A 419 2.41 4.94 -45.17
N TYR A 420 3.22 3.89 -44.94
CA TYR A 420 4.64 3.84 -45.32
C TYR A 420 4.94 3.89 -46.83
N SER A 421 3.91 3.86 -47.67
CA SER A 421 4.06 4.02 -49.12
C SER A 421 4.18 5.49 -49.56
N GLN A 422 3.97 6.44 -48.66
CA GLN A 422 3.99 7.89 -48.93
C GLN A 422 5.37 8.50 -48.62
N PRO A 423 5.72 9.63 -49.27
CA PRO A 423 6.94 10.36 -48.95
C PRO A 423 6.88 10.99 -47.55
N THR A 424 8.06 11.26 -46.97
CA THR A 424 8.20 11.87 -45.63
C THR A 424 8.71 13.31 -45.70
N ASP A 425 8.89 13.86 -46.91
CA ASP A 425 9.51 15.16 -47.14
C ASP A 425 8.85 16.29 -46.34
N GLY A 426 9.63 16.93 -45.47
CA GLY A 426 9.18 18.05 -44.64
C GLY A 426 8.47 17.66 -43.34
N ALA A 427 8.22 16.37 -43.11
CA ALA A 427 7.64 15.92 -41.86
C ALA A 427 8.63 15.98 -40.70
N SER A 428 8.15 16.34 -39.51
CA SER A 428 8.96 16.39 -38.29
C SER A 428 8.16 16.13 -37.02
N LEU A 429 8.85 15.65 -36.00
CA LEU A 429 8.43 15.68 -34.60
C LEU A 429 9.36 16.59 -33.83
N THR A 430 8.82 17.34 -32.87
CA THR A 430 9.59 18.18 -31.96
C THR A 430 9.35 17.74 -30.53
N TYR A 431 10.39 17.74 -29.71
CA TYR A 431 10.35 17.41 -28.29
C TYR A 431 10.94 18.59 -27.52
N LYS A 432 10.16 19.13 -26.59
CA LYS A 432 10.61 20.24 -25.75
C LYS A 432 10.99 19.75 -24.36
N PHE A 433 12.10 20.27 -23.85
CA PHE A 433 12.58 19.94 -22.52
C PHE A 433 13.31 21.12 -21.88
N THR A 434 13.34 21.16 -20.56
CA THR A 434 14.14 22.11 -19.77
C THR A 434 15.32 21.41 -19.11
N VAL A 435 16.45 22.11 -18.99
CA VAL A 435 17.62 21.67 -18.22
C VAL A 435 17.92 22.67 -17.10
N ASP A 436 18.30 22.17 -15.92
CA ASP A 436 18.42 23.00 -14.71
C ASP A 436 19.78 23.71 -14.56
N SER A 437 20.77 23.32 -15.37
CA SER A 437 22.12 23.88 -15.37
C SER A 437 22.75 23.84 -16.75
N ASP A 438 23.85 24.58 -16.94
CA ASP A 438 24.66 24.46 -18.15
C ASP A 438 25.22 23.03 -18.27
N VAL A 439 25.11 22.45 -19.46
CA VAL A 439 25.57 21.08 -19.74
C VAL A 439 26.75 21.16 -20.71
N ASP A 440 27.91 20.63 -20.34
CA ASP A 440 29.13 20.72 -21.17
C ASP A 440 29.07 19.85 -22.44
N ASN A 441 28.41 18.70 -22.36
CA ASN A 441 28.23 17.81 -23.51
C ASN A 441 26.90 17.07 -23.42
N LEU A 442 25.90 17.55 -24.15
CA LEU A 442 24.61 16.90 -24.28
C LEU A 442 24.67 15.79 -25.33
N THR A 443 24.11 14.62 -25.00
CA THR A 443 23.91 13.52 -25.96
C THR A 443 22.44 13.13 -26.04
N ALA A 444 21.86 13.19 -27.23
CA ALA A 444 20.55 12.63 -27.51
C ALA A 444 20.68 11.15 -27.91
N ILE A 445 19.97 10.28 -27.20
CA ILE A 445 19.83 8.85 -27.49
C ILE A 445 18.46 8.67 -28.14
N ILE A 446 18.44 8.26 -29.39
CA ILE A 446 17.20 8.03 -30.15
C ILE A 446 17.01 6.53 -30.31
N VAL A 447 15.85 6.04 -29.86
CA VAL A 447 15.47 4.64 -29.95
C VAL A 447 14.39 4.51 -31.01
N VAL A 448 14.68 3.71 -32.03
CA VAL A 448 13.76 3.39 -33.12
C VAL A 448 13.54 1.89 -33.20
N LYS A 449 12.42 1.46 -33.78
CA LYS A 449 12.24 0.06 -34.21
C LYS A 449 13.40 -0.34 -35.11
N SER A 450 13.90 -1.56 -34.99
CA SER A 450 14.95 -2.11 -35.88
C SER A 450 14.43 -2.44 -37.30
N THR A 451 13.77 -1.47 -37.95
CA THR A 451 13.37 -1.56 -39.37
C THR A 451 14.61 -1.79 -40.22
N LEU A 452 14.55 -2.75 -41.15
CA LEU A 452 15.68 -3.07 -42.04
C LEU A 452 15.71 -2.17 -43.27
N ALA A 453 16.81 -2.22 -44.01
CA ALA A 453 17.08 -1.47 -45.23
C ALA A 453 16.19 -1.90 -46.43
N PHE A 454 14.86 -1.84 -46.29
CA PHE A 454 13.90 -2.36 -47.28
C PHE A 454 13.75 -1.47 -48.52
N LYS A 455 13.85 -0.14 -48.37
CA LYS A 455 13.68 0.84 -49.45
C LYS A 455 14.99 1.36 -50.05
N ARG A 456 16.04 1.45 -49.23
CA ARG A 456 17.36 2.01 -49.57
C ARG A 456 18.44 1.06 -49.02
N LEU A 457 19.29 0.52 -49.90
CA LEU A 457 20.28 -0.50 -49.54
C LEU A 457 21.37 0.04 -48.61
N GLU A 458 21.70 1.32 -48.75
CA GLU A 458 22.66 2.04 -47.91
C GLU A 458 22.04 2.45 -46.55
N GLY A 459 20.86 1.92 -46.23
CA GLY A 459 20.15 2.15 -44.98
C GLY A 459 19.12 3.29 -45.00
N HIS A 460 18.24 3.30 -44.00
CA HIS A 460 17.27 4.37 -43.75
C HIS A 460 17.89 5.42 -42.85
N ARG A 461 17.39 6.64 -43.00
CA ARG A 461 17.93 7.84 -42.40
C ARG A 461 16.83 8.64 -41.73
N TYR A 462 17.27 9.35 -40.70
CA TYR A 462 16.54 10.47 -40.14
C TYR A 462 17.53 11.56 -39.75
N MET A 463 17.04 12.78 -39.65
CA MET A 463 17.79 13.94 -39.20
C MET A 463 17.45 14.26 -37.76
N VAL A 464 18.45 14.72 -37.00
CA VAL A 464 18.31 15.21 -35.64
C VAL A 464 18.89 16.62 -35.57
N SER A 465 18.17 17.58 -35.00
CA SER A 465 18.71 18.90 -34.69
C SER A 465 18.27 19.37 -33.31
N LEU A 466 19.05 20.26 -32.72
CA LEU A 466 18.77 20.87 -31.41
C LEU A 466 18.70 22.39 -31.58
N ASP A 467 17.61 23.02 -31.13
CA ASP A 467 17.41 24.47 -31.17
C ASP A 467 17.58 25.10 -32.56
N GLY A 468 17.28 24.34 -33.62
CA GLY A 468 17.46 24.77 -35.00
C GLY A 468 18.92 24.83 -35.47
N SER A 469 19.83 24.15 -34.77
CA SER A 469 21.21 23.92 -35.22
C SER A 469 21.26 23.18 -36.56
N ASP A 470 22.47 23.06 -37.12
CA ASP A 470 22.73 22.16 -38.25
C ASP A 470 22.22 20.74 -37.94
N GLU A 471 21.56 20.14 -38.93
CA GLU A 471 20.98 18.81 -38.82
C GLU A 471 22.08 17.73 -38.90
N VAL A 472 22.03 16.77 -37.98
CA VAL A 472 22.87 15.57 -37.99
C VAL A 472 22.11 14.43 -38.68
N GLU A 473 22.66 13.90 -39.77
CA GLU A 473 22.13 12.71 -40.46
C GLU A 473 22.51 11.44 -39.70
N VAL A 474 21.53 10.58 -39.41
CA VAL A 474 21.74 9.27 -38.79
C VAL A 474 21.29 8.17 -39.73
N VAL A 475 22.22 7.29 -40.14
CA VAL A 475 21.93 6.07 -40.90
C VAL A 475 21.84 4.89 -39.94
N PHE A 476 20.63 4.46 -39.56
CA PHE A 476 20.48 3.56 -38.41
C PHE A 476 20.56 2.06 -38.73
N ASN A 477 20.36 1.66 -39.99
CA ASN A 477 20.23 0.23 -40.34
C ASN A 477 21.14 -0.26 -41.49
N GLU A 478 22.12 0.53 -41.94
CA GLU A 478 23.05 0.14 -43.01
C GLU A 478 23.74 -1.20 -42.72
N ARG A 479 24.17 -1.39 -41.47
CA ARG A 479 24.87 -2.60 -41.00
C ARG A 479 23.94 -3.73 -40.56
N LEU A 480 22.62 -3.57 -40.69
CA LEU A 480 21.65 -4.61 -40.34
C LEU A 480 21.40 -5.51 -41.56
N ASN A 481 22.45 -6.24 -41.95
CA ASN A 481 22.46 -7.12 -43.12
C ASN A 481 23.31 -8.38 -42.87
N GLU A 482 23.25 -9.30 -43.84
CA GLU A 482 23.91 -10.61 -43.77
C GLU A 482 25.38 -10.61 -44.28
N ASP A 483 26.00 -9.44 -44.48
CA ASP A 483 27.46 -9.37 -44.71
C ASP A 483 28.18 -10.05 -43.54
N GLU A 484 29.19 -10.89 -43.84
CA GLU A 484 29.91 -11.69 -42.85
C GLU A 484 30.46 -10.86 -41.69
N ARG A 485 30.80 -9.58 -41.93
CA ARG A 485 31.32 -8.66 -40.90
C ARG A 485 30.23 -8.18 -39.94
N ASN A 486 28.97 -8.20 -40.37
CA ASN A 486 27.82 -7.64 -39.66
C ASN A 486 26.91 -8.72 -39.07
N ILE A 487 26.73 -9.84 -39.76
CA ILE A 487 25.67 -10.82 -39.53
C ILE A 487 25.57 -11.28 -38.07
N TYR A 488 26.69 -11.70 -37.46
CA TYR A 488 26.74 -12.14 -36.06
C TYR A 488 27.18 -11.06 -35.07
N SER A 489 27.73 -9.94 -35.55
CA SER A 489 28.31 -8.89 -34.70
C SER A 489 27.33 -7.75 -34.40
N VAL A 490 26.48 -7.40 -35.36
CA VAL A 490 25.54 -6.27 -35.25
C VAL A 490 24.14 -6.71 -35.66
N PHE A 491 23.97 -7.39 -36.79
CA PHE A 491 22.66 -7.68 -37.36
C PHE A 491 21.81 -8.54 -36.42
N TYR A 492 22.17 -9.81 -36.19
CA TYR A 492 21.40 -10.70 -35.32
C TYR A 492 21.21 -10.16 -33.88
N PRO A 493 22.25 -9.62 -33.20
CA PRO A 493 22.05 -9.04 -31.87
C PRO A 493 21.03 -7.89 -31.86
N THR A 494 21.07 -7.00 -32.87
CA THR A 494 20.17 -5.84 -32.93
C THR A 494 18.74 -6.27 -33.23
N VAL A 495 18.53 -7.04 -34.28
CA VAL A 495 17.17 -7.41 -34.72
C VAL A 495 16.47 -8.34 -33.73
N ALA A 496 17.21 -9.19 -33.02
CA ALA A 496 16.67 -9.99 -31.92
C ALA A 496 16.22 -9.11 -30.75
N SER A 497 16.89 -7.97 -30.53
CA SER A 497 16.51 -6.97 -29.52
C SER A 497 15.36 -6.05 -29.97
N ARG A 498 14.98 -6.12 -31.26
CA ARG A 498 13.86 -5.42 -31.94
C ARG A 498 13.95 -3.91 -32.06
N ILE A 499 14.98 -3.30 -31.48
CA ILE A 499 15.20 -1.84 -31.50
C ILE A 499 16.59 -1.54 -32.02
N LYS A 500 16.78 -0.29 -32.44
CA LYS A 500 18.07 0.29 -32.77
C LYS A 500 18.23 1.60 -31.98
N GLU A 501 19.35 1.71 -31.28
CA GLU A 501 19.75 2.91 -30.53
C GLU A 501 20.84 3.65 -31.28
N ASP A 502 20.67 4.97 -31.44
CA ASP A 502 21.66 5.87 -32.01
C ASP A 502 21.92 7.04 -31.05
N ARG A 503 23.17 7.53 -31.02
CA ARG A 503 23.61 8.60 -30.12
C ARG A 503 24.13 9.79 -30.93
N VAL A 504 23.59 10.97 -30.66
CA VAL A 504 23.96 12.22 -31.32
C VAL A 504 24.40 13.23 -30.26
N SER A 505 25.64 13.72 -30.34
CA SER A 505 26.17 14.70 -29.39
C SER A 505 26.07 16.12 -29.94
N PHE A 506 25.62 17.07 -29.11
CA PHE A 506 25.44 18.48 -29.47
C PHE A 506 26.42 19.42 -28.77
N GLY A 507 27.31 18.89 -27.92
CA GLY A 507 28.27 19.72 -27.19
C GLY A 507 27.60 20.53 -26.08
N ARG A 508 28.12 21.74 -25.82
CA ARG A 508 27.67 22.56 -24.69
C ARG A 508 26.33 23.23 -24.97
N ILE A 509 25.41 23.14 -24.02
CA ILE A 509 24.16 23.90 -24.00
C ILE A 509 24.04 24.72 -22.70
N SER A 510 23.31 25.83 -22.77
CA SER A 510 23.02 26.67 -21.60
C SER A 510 21.85 26.12 -20.80
N LYS A 511 21.74 26.49 -19.52
CA LYS A 511 20.51 26.32 -18.76
C LYS A 511 19.30 26.91 -19.50
N GLY A 512 18.18 26.18 -19.58
CA GLY A 512 16.93 26.71 -20.16
C GLY A 512 16.06 25.68 -20.86
N GLU A 513 15.10 26.17 -21.65
CA GLU A 513 14.26 25.37 -22.54
C GLU A 513 14.99 25.12 -23.87
N HIS A 514 14.87 23.89 -24.37
CA HIS A 514 15.46 23.42 -25.61
C HIS A 514 14.43 22.62 -26.42
N THR A 515 14.64 22.57 -27.74
CA THR A 515 13.81 21.80 -28.67
C THR A 515 14.65 20.85 -29.50
N LEU A 516 14.42 19.54 -29.35
CA LEU A 516 14.96 18.51 -30.23
C LEU A 516 13.98 18.27 -31.39
N THR A 517 14.48 18.26 -32.62
CA THR A 517 13.68 17.98 -33.83
C THR A 517 14.14 16.68 -34.47
N LEU A 518 13.19 15.78 -34.76
CA LEU A 518 13.40 14.53 -35.50
C LEU A 518 12.68 14.59 -36.85
N ARG A 519 13.40 14.27 -37.94
CA ARG A 519 12.83 14.24 -39.30
C ARG A 519 13.15 12.93 -40.00
N PRO A 520 12.17 12.05 -40.28
CA PRO A 520 12.43 10.85 -41.06
C PRO A 520 12.68 11.20 -42.53
N ILE A 521 13.75 10.64 -43.12
CA ILE A 521 14.05 10.84 -44.55
C ILE A 521 13.47 9.70 -45.39
N GLU A 522 13.52 8.47 -44.90
CA GLU A 522 12.83 7.34 -45.53
C GLU A 522 11.60 6.90 -44.70
N PRO A 523 10.53 6.41 -45.36
CA PRO A 523 9.34 5.92 -44.68
C PRO A 523 9.62 4.63 -43.90
N GLY A 524 8.74 4.30 -42.93
CA GLY A 524 8.88 3.09 -42.11
C GLY A 524 9.82 3.22 -40.90
N THR A 525 10.35 4.42 -40.66
CA THR A 525 10.98 4.78 -39.38
C THR A 525 9.90 4.90 -38.31
N VAL A 526 10.10 4.20 -37.19
CA VAL A 526 9.20 4.22 -36.03
C VAL A 526 10.03 4.66 -34.83
N PHE A 527 9.75 5.84 -34.30
CA PHE A 527 10.39 6.36 -33.09
C PHE A 527 9.69 5.78 -31.88
N GLU A 528 10.44 5.27 -30.91
CA GLU A 528 9.89 4.67 -29.68
C GLU A 528 10.22 5.53 -28.45
N LYS A 529 11.45 6.05 -28.37
CA LYS A 529 11.90 6.83 -27.21
C LYS A 529 13.02 7.79 -27.54
N VAL A 530 13.05 8.92 -26.85
CA VAL A 530 14.11 9.93 -26.91
C VAL A 530 14.66 10.14 -25.50
N VAL A 531 15.98 10.06 -25.34
CA VAL A 531 16.63 10.37 -24.05
C VAL A 531 17.69 11.44 -24.25
N ILE A 532 17.56 12.55 -23.53
CA ILE A 532 18.58 13.59 -23.43
C ILE A 532 19.46 13.27 -22.22
N ASP A 533 20.70 12.87 -22.48
CA ASP A 533 21.71 12.62 -21.46
C ASP A 533 22.52 13.91 -21.21
N CYS A 534 22.33 14.46 -20.01
CA CYS A 534 23.09 15.60 -19.49
C CYS A 534 24.20 15.16 -18.52
N GLY A 535 24.54 13.86 -18.50
CA GLY A 535 25.51 13.24 -17.59
C GLY A 535 24.88 12.31 -16.56
N GLY A 536 23.56 12.17 -16.55
CA GLY A 536 22.79 11.36 -15.61
C GLY A 536 22.26 10.03 -16.16
N PHE A 537 22.41 9.77 -17.46
CA PHE A 537 21.86 8.55 -18.05
C PHE A 537 22.52 7.28 -17.49
N ILE A 538 21.69 6.40 -16.94
CA ILE A 538 22.09 5.05 -16.52
C ILE A 538 21.63 4.06 -17.59
N ARG A 539 22.60 3.37 -18.19
CA ARG A 539 22.31 2.34 -19.20
C ARG A 539 21.35 1.30 -18.64
N SER A 540 20.18 1.22 -19.25
CA SER A 540 19.08 0.35 -18.85
C SER A 540 18.35 -0.19 -20.08
N PHE A 541 17.74 -1.37 -19.95
CA PHE A 541 17.10 -2.04 -21.10
C PHE A 541 15.86 -1.30 -21.63
N LEU A 542 15.21 -0.51 -20.76
CA LEU A 542 14.01 0.28 -21.05
C LEU A 542 14.30 1.80 -21.15
N TYR A 543 15.58 2.19 -21.16
CA TYR A 543 15.99 3.58 -21.34
C TYR A 543 15.48 4.56 -20.27
N MET A 544 15.51 4.11 -19.01
CA MET A 544 15.04 4.82 -17.80
C MET A 544 13.52 5.14 -17.81
N PRO A 545 12.89 5.34 -16.64
CA PRO A 545 11.52 5.85 -16.58
C PRO A 545 11.39 7.21 -17.27
N GLU A 546 10.22 7.49 -17.82
CA GLU A 546 9.92 8.78 -18.41
C GLU A 546 10.09 9.92 -17.38
N SER A 547 10.64 11.04 -17.83
CA SER A 547 10.91 12.21 -16.99
C SER A 547 9.65 13.05 -16.75
N PRO A 548 9.61 13.86 -15.68
CA PRO A 548 8.44 14.70 -15.40
C PRO A 548 8.11 15.66 -16.55
N TYR A 549 6.83 15.85 -16.84
CA TYR A 549 6.35 16.76 -17.88
C TYR A 549 5.05 17.45 -17.49
N VAL A 550 4.69 18.47 -18.27
CA VAL A 550 3.35 19.06 -18.34
C VAL A 550 2.87 19.06 -19.79
N ARG A 551 1.55 19.07 -20.02
CA ARG A 551 0.95 19.21 -21.34
C ARG A 551 0.15 20.51 -21.44
N GLU A 552 0.45 21.32 -22.45
CA GLU A 552 -0.22 22.60 -22.73
C GLU A 552 -1.69 22.48 -23.16
#